data_AF-A0A5M9N0Y5-F1
#
_entry.id   AF-A0A5M9N0Y5-F1
#
_cell.length_a   1.000
_cell.length_b   1.000
_cell.length_c   1.000
_cell.angle_alpha   90.00
_cell.angle_beta   90.00
_cell.angle_gamma   90.00
#
_symmetry.space_group_name_H-M   'P 1'
#
loop_
_entity.id
_entity.type
_entity.pdbx_description
1 polymer ?
#
loop_
_entity_poly.entity_id
_entity_poly.type
_entity_poly.pdbx_seq_one_letter_code
_entity_poly.pdbx_strand_id
1 'polypeptide(L)'
;MEEKKPDALVICSTLNQITNYLVIKEYMPEKVYNITFNEKVHKIMNSNIKFDDWDEQLKKVCKEKLGISDFTDIILEDSGFYNIGDIVDKIDDEIDEDDKRTIYWDITGGQRLVAMAVAKFIKKRKNDKWLYIEGNIEELLVYDNKLEELEEEIDYGKEELTFKEVFNLTGFKCNDKLSSTNILDINNKKINDV
;
A
#
# COMPACT_ATOMS: atom_id res chain seq x y z
N MET A 1 19.27 5.56 18.88
CA MET A 1 18.66 4.32 19.38
C MET A 1 18.34 3.52 18.13
N GLU A 2 18.78 2.27 18.02
CA GLU A 2 18.41 1.44 16.87
C GLU A 2 16.90 1.25 16.91
N GLU A 3 16.21 1.76 15.91
CA GLU A 3 14.76 1.78 15.91
C GLU A 3 14.22 0.37 15.67
N LYS A 4 13.29 -0.06 16.53
CA LYS A 4 12.79 -1.42 16.51
C LYS A 4 11.85 -1.57 15.32
N LYS A 5 12.21 -2.45 14.38
CA LYS A 5 11.33 -2.88 13.29
C LYS A 5 9.98 -3.36 13.86
N PRO A 6 8.86 -3.04 13.20
CA PRO A 6 7.56 -3.53 13.66
C PRO A 6 7.47 -5.05 13.46
N ASP A 7 6.72 -5.71 14.34
CA ASP A 7 6.45 -7.14 14.20
C ASP A 7 5.54 -7.38 12.97
N ALA A 8 4.62 -6.45 12.69
CA ALA A 8 3.78 -6.49 11.50
C ALA A 8 3.56 -5.11 10.87
N LEU A 9 3.25 -5.09 9.58
CA LEU A 9 2.85 -3.89 8.85
C LEU A 9 1.45 -4.12 8.27
N VAL A 10 0.58 -3.13 8.44
CA VAL A 10 -0.71 -3.09 7.74
C VAL A 10 -0.58 -2.13 6.57
N ILE A 11 -0.97 -2.58 5.38
CA ILE A 11 -1.04 -1.78 4.16
C ILE A 11 -2.49 -1.78 3.64
N CYS A 12 -2.80 -0.83 2.76
CA CYS A 12 -4.07 -0.81 2.04
C CYS A 12 -3.83 -1.10 0.57
N SER A 13 -4.57 -2.07 0.01
CA SER A 13 -4.57 -2.33 -1.44
C SER A 13 -4.96 -1.07 -2.19
N THR A 14 -4.18 -0.74 -3.22
CA THR A 14 -4.31 0.51 -3.97
C THR A 14 -3.90 0.30 -5.42
N LEU A 15 -4.15 1.32 -6.27
CA LEU A 15 -3.78 1.23 -7.67
C LEU A 15 -2.28 1.28 -7.94
N ASN A 16 -1.55 1.86 -6.99
CA ASN A 16 -0.12 2.05 -7.08
C ASN A 16 0.53 1.39 -5.87
N GLN A 17 1.02 0.16 -6.04
CA GLN A 17 1.62 -0.62 -4.96
C GLN A 17 3.07 -0.20 -4.65
N ILE A 18 3.60 0.83 -5.34
CA ILE A 18 4.96 1.33 -5.10
C ILE A 18 5.08 1.85 -3.66
N THR A 19 4.10 2.61 -3.17
CA THR A 19 4.14 3.15 -1.80
C THR A 19 4.16 2.03 -0.78
N ASN A 20 3.29 1.04 -0.94
CA ASN A 20 3.25 -0.14 -0.07
C ASN A 20 4.58 -0.90 -0.11
N TYR A 21 5.18 -1.09 -1.29
CA TYR A 21 6.50 -1.71 -1.42
C TYR A 21 7.58 -0.93 -0.67
N LEU A 22 7.62 0.40 -0.82
CA LEU A 22 8.62 1.25 -0.20
C LEU A 22 8.54 1.15 1.33
N VAL A 23 7.33 1.16 1.90
CA VAL A 23 7.15 1.03 3.35
C VAL A 23 7.50 -0.37 3.85
N ILE A 24 7.08 -1.43 3.15
CA ILE A 24 7.46 -2.82 3.50
C ILE A 24 8.98 -2.97 3.52
N LYS A 25 9.65 -2.43 2.51
CA LYS A 25 11.10 -2.51 2.37
C LYS A 25 11.83 -1.71 3.44
N GLU A 26 11.34 -0.51 3.78
CA GLU A 26 11.96 0.30 4.83
C GLU A 26 11.94 -0.41 6.19
N TYR A 27 10.77 -0.93 6.57
CA TYR A 27 10.58 -1.51 7.90
C TYR A 27 10.90 -2.99 8.02
N MET A 28 10.91 -3.74 6.90
CA MET A 28 11.15 -5.18 6.85
C MET A 28 10.36 -5.97 7.93
N PRO A 29 9.02 -5.87 7.95
CA PRO A 29 8.19 -6.53 8.95
C PRO A 29 8.24 -8.05 8.81
N GLU A 30 7.96 -8.80 9.89
CA GLU A 30 7.83 -10.26 9.82
C GLU A 30 6.55 -10.68 9.08
N LYS A 31 5.47 -9.90 9.25
CA LYS A 31 4.16 -10.15 8.66
C LYS A 31 3.57 -8.89 8.03
N VAL A 32 2.89 -9.06 6.90
CA VAL A 32 2.12 -7.98 6.25
C VAL A 32 0.62 -8.32 6.26
N TYR A 33 -0.20 -7.42 6.78
CA TYR A 33 -1.64 -7.45 6.59
C TYR A 33 -2.02 -6.50 5.47
N ASN A 34 -2.81 -6.97 4.51
CA ASN A 34 -3.26 -6.17 3.38
C ASN A 34 -4.78 -5.98 3.47
N ILE A 35 -5.22 -4.75 3.76
CA ILE A 35 -6.63 -4.40 3.71
C ILE A 35 -7.03 -4.28 2.24
N THR A 36 -7.88 -5.19 1.78
CA THR A 36 -8.31 -5.27 0.38
C THR A 36 -9.82 -5.48 0.29
N PHE A 37 -10.36 -5.56 -0.92
CA PHE A 37 -11.79 -5.72 -1.14
C PHE A 37 -12.08 -7.07 -1.80
N ASN A 38 -13.32 -7.55 -1.68
CA ASN A 38 -13.71 -8.74 -2.42
C ASN A 38 -13.95 -8.43 -3.92
N GLU A 39 -14.01 -9.47 -4.76
CA GLU A 39 -14.26 -9.30 -6.20
C GLU A 39 -15.55 -8.52 -6.54
N LYS A 40 -16.60 -8.63 -5.72
CA LYS A 40 -17.87 -7.95 -5.99
C LYS A 40 -17.71 -6.45 -5.85
N VAL A 41 -17.07 -6.02 -4.76
CA VAL A 41 -16.72 -4.63 -4.51
C VAL A 41 -15.81 -4.11 -5.64
N HIS A 42 -14.80 -4.88 -6.05
CA HIS A 42 -13.93 -4.50 -7.16
C HIS A 42 -14.70 -4.26 -8.46
N LYS A 43 -15.67 -5.14 -8.79
CA LYS A 43 -16.53 -4.98 -9.97
C LYS A 43 -17.40 -3.73 -9.89
N ILE A 44 -17.85 -3.35 -8.69
CA ILE A 44 -18.62 -2.11 -8.47
C ILE A 44 -17.72 -0.87 -8.61
N MET A 45 -16.50 -0.91 -8.06
CA MET A 45 -15.59 0.23 -8.08
C MET A 45 -14.99 0.49 -9.46
N ASN A 46 -14.54 -0.55 -10.16
CA ASN A 46 -14.06 -0.44 -11.54
C ASN A 46 -13.93 -1.82 -12.21
N SER A 47 -14.82 -2.14 -13.16
CA SER A 47 -14.81 -3.43 -13.88
C SER A 47 -13.54 -3.71 -14.68
N ASN A 48 -12.72 -2.70 -14.96
CA ASN A 48 -11.52 -2.82 -15.79
C ASN A 48 -10.21 -2.93 -14.98
N ILE A 49 -10.27 -2.78 -13.66
CA ILE A 49 -9.10 -2.84 -12.79
C ILE A 49 -9.06 -4.20 -12.09
N LYS A 50 -7.92 -4.88 -12.21
CA LYS A 50 -7.67 -6.18 -11.58
C LYS A 50 -6.80 -5.98 -10.35
N PHE A 51 -7.43 -5.58 -9.25
CA PHE A 51 -6.73 -5.35 -7.98
C PHE A 51 -6.00 -6.61 -7.47
N ASP A 52 -6.61 -7.79 -7.63
CA ASP A 52 -5.98 -9.08 -7.31
C ASP A 52 -4.64 -9.25 -8.05
N ASP A 53 -4.55 -8.85 -9.32
CA ASP A 53 -3.31 -8.95 -10.09
C ASP A 53 -2.20 -8.07 -9.47
N TRP A 54 -2.57 -6.96 -8.81
CA TRP A 54 -1.64 -5.95 -8.28
C TRP A 54 -1.16 -6.31 -6.88
N ASP A 55 -2.05 -6.78 -6.02
CA ASP A 55 -1.68 -7.33 -4.72
C ASP A 55 -0.77 -8.56 -4.90
N GLU A 56 -1.06 -9.42 -5.88
CA GLU A 56 -0.18 -10.55 -6.21
C GLU A 56 1.18 -10.11 -6.80
N GLN A 57 1.24 -9.02 -7.58
CA GLN A 57 2.52 -8.46 -8.00
C GLN A 57 3.33 -7.94 -6.82
N LEU A 58 2.70 -7.23 -5.87
CA LEU A 58 3.37 -6.76 -4.66
C LEU A 58 3.96 -7.93 -3.88
N LYS A 59 3.13 -8.93 -3.55
CA LYS A 59 3.54 -10.15 -2.83
C LYS A 59 4.72 -10.83 -3.52
N LYS A 60 4.68 -10.95 -4.85
CA LYS A 60 5.76 -11.52 -5.65
C LYS A 60 7.06 -10.73 -5.54
N VAL A 61 7.00 -9.40 -5.75
CA VAL A 61 8.20 -8.54 -5.70
C VAL A 61 8.81 -8.54 -4.30
N CYS A 62 7.98 -8.43 -3.25
CA CYS A 62 8.43 -8.51 -1.85
C CYS A 62 9.11 -9.87 -1.55
N LYS A 63 8.54 -10.97 -2.03
CA LYS A 63 9.14 -12.30 -1.85
C LYS A 63 10.49 -12.42 -2.58
N GLU A 64 10.57 -11.97 -3.82
CA GLU A 64 11.76 -12.10 -4.66
C GLU A 64 12.92 -11.21 -4.18
N LYS A 65 12.63 -9.98 -3.73
CA LYS A 65 13.66 -8.99 -3.35
C LYS A 65 13.93 -8.92 -1.85
N LEU A 66 12.90 -9.06 -1.04
CA LEU A 66 12.98 -8.82 0.41
C LEU A 66 12.90 -10.12 1.21
N GLY A 67 12.49 -11.23 0.59
CA GLY A 67 12.27 -12.51 1.28
C GLY A 67 11.01 -12.54 2.15
N ILE A 68 10.16 -11.50 2.08
CA ILE A 68 8.91 -11.39 2.85
C ILE A 68 7.83 -12.17 2.11
N SER A 69 7.19 -13.12 2.81
CA SER A 69 6.16 -13.98 2.21
C SER A 69 4.94 -14.24 3.09
N ASP A 70 4.95 -13.80 4.36
CA ASP A 70 3.79 -13.89 5.24
C ASP A 70 2.86 -12.68 5.01
N PHE A 71 1.90 -12.88 4.11
CA PHE A 71 0.85 -11.92 3.81
C PHE A 71 -0.51 -12.48 4.25
N THR A 72 -1.32 -11.65 4.90
CA THR A 72 -2.71 -11.97 5.27
C THR A 72 -3.62 -10.86 4.74
N ASP A 73 -4.62 -11.22 3.94
CA ASP A 73 -5.58 -10.26 3.40
C ASP A 73 -6.75 -10.05 4.38
N ILE A 74 -7.02 -8.80 4.75
CA ILE A 74 -8.22 -8.38 5.49
C ILE A 74 -9.24 -7.93 4.44
N ILE A 75 -10.18 -8.82 4.11
CA ILE A 75 -11.10 -8.61 2.99
C ILE A 75 -12.35 -7.84 3.46
N LEU A 76 -12.56 -6.65 2.89
CA LEU A 76 -13.75 -5.83 3.07
C LEU A 76 -14.83 -6.23 2.04
N GLU A 77 -16.02 -6.56 2.54
CA GLU A 77 -17.17 -6.93 1.70
C GLU A 77 -18.07 -5.74 1.33
N ASP A 78 -19.02 -5.97 0.41
CA ASP A 78 -19.91 -4.94 -0.18
C ASP A 78 -20.66 -4.08 0.85
N SER A 79 -21.05 -4.64 2.01
CA SER A 79 -21.67 -3.86 3.08
C SER A 79 -20.66 -3.15 3.97
N GLY A 80 -19.47 -3.73 4.15
CA GLY A 80 -18.48 -3.25 5.11
C GLY A 80 -17.79 -1.96 4.68
N PHE A 81 -17.56 -1.74 3.39
CA PHE A 81 -16.76 -0.57 2.97
C PHE A 81 -17.46 0.79 3.08
N TYR A 82 -18.78 0.82 3.26
CA TYR A 82 -19.55 2.07 3.40
C TYR A 82 -19.67 2.57 4.85
N ASN A 83 -19.31 1.73 5.83
CA ASN A 83 -19.46 2.04 7.24
C ASN A 83 -18.12 1.86 7.97
N ILE A 84 -17.65 2.95 8.59
CA ILE A 84 -16.41 2.93 9.38
C ILE A 84 -16.46 1.89 10.50
N GLY A 85 -17.62 1.68 11.14
CA GLY A 85 -17.78 0.68 12.20
C GLY A 85 -17.50 -0.73 11.71
N ASP A 86 -18.13 -1.12 10.61
CA ASP A 86 -17.98 -2.46 10.02
C ASP A 86 -16.52 -2.71 9.56
N ILE A 87 -15.81 -1.68 9.09
CA ILE A 87 -14.37 -1.79 8.77
C ILE A 87 -13.55 -2.01 10.04
N VAL A 88 -13.86 -1.29 11.13
CA VAL A 88 -13.18 -1.48 12.43
C VAL A 88 -13.39 -2.89 12.94
N ASP A 89 -14.63 -3.39 12.92
CA ASP A 89 -14.96 -4.75 13.36
C ASP A 89 -14.20 -5.79 12.53
N LYS A 90 -14.09 -5.57 11.20
CA LYS A 90 -13.35 -6.47 10.32
C LYS A 90 -11.82 -6.44 10.56
N ILE A 91 -11.28 -5.29 10.96
CA ILE A 91 -9.88 -5.19 11.38
C ILE A 91 -9.68 -5.94 12.70
N ASP A 92 -10.58 -5.74 13.67
CA ASP A 92 -10.54 -6.34 15.01
C ASP A 92 -10.62 -7.89 14.95
N ASP A 93 -11.42 -8.43 14.03
CA ASP A 93 -11.51 -9.88 13.78
C ASP A 93 -10.16 -10.52 13.38
N GLU A 94 -9.28 -9.78 12.73
CA GLU A 94 -8.00 -10.27 12.18
C GLU A 94 -6.79 -9.81 13.00
N ILE A 95 -6.92 -8.68 13.68
CA ILE A 95 -5.90 -8.04 14.50
C ILE A 95 -6.58 -7.64 15.82
N ASP A 96 -6.33 -8.42 16.87
CA ASP A 96 -6.89 -8.14 18.21
C ASP A 96 -6.32 -6.83 18.77
N GLU A 97 -7.16 -5.98 19.34
CA GLU A 97 -6.74 -4.75 20.03
C GLU A 97 -5.79 -4.99 21.22
N ASP A 98 -5.85 -6.16 21.86
CA ASP A 98 -4.97 -6.57 22.96
C ASP A 98 -3.66 -7.23 22.47
N ASP A 99 -3.48 -7.38 21.16
CA ASP A 99 -2.24 -7.91 20.58
C ASP A 99 -1.04 -7.03 20.95
N LYS A 100 -0.03 -7.65 21.54
CA LYS A 100 1.18 -6.97 22.03
C LYS A 100 2.22 -6.70 20.95
N ARG A 101 2.03 -7.24 19.74
CA ARG A 101 2.87 -6.93 18.58
C ARG A 101 2.86 -5.43 18.32
N THR A 102 4.02 -4.88 17.99
CA THR A 102 4.15 -3.53 17.45
C THR A 102 3.72 -3.58 16.00
N ILE A 103 2.64 -2.87 15.66
CA ILE A 103 2.10 -2.84 14.29
C ILE A 103 2.19 -1.43 13.73
N TYR A 104 2.78 -1.29 12.54
CA TYR A 104 2.76 -0.01 11.83
C TYR A 104 1.68 -0.05 10.73
N TRP A 105 1.05 1.09 10.47
CA TRP A 105 -0.12 1.20 9.62
C TRP A 105 0.14 2.20 8.49
N ASP A 106 0.43 1.69 7.29
CA ASP A 106 0.54 2.48 6.07
C ASP A 106 -0.84 2.82 5.49
N ILE A 107 -1.17 4.10 5.58
CA ILE A 107 -2.42 4.69 5.10
C ILE A 107 -2.23 5.56 3.86
N THR A 108 -1.06 5.48 3.21
CA THR A 108 -0.78 6.18 1.96
C THR A 108 -1.76 5.73 0.86
N GLY A 109 -2.04 4.43 0.81
CA GLY A 109 -2.98 3.81 -0.11
C GLY A 109 -4.39 3.69 0.46
N GLY A 110 -5.33 3.30 -0.40
CA GLY A 110 -6.68 2.91 0.00
C GLY A 110 -7.70 4.06 0.05
N GLN A 111 -8.92 3.70 0.43
CA GLN A 111 -10.02 4.67 0.52
C GLN A 111 -9.99 5.43 1.84
N ARG A 112 -10.41 6.70 1.83
CA ARG A 112 -10.46 7.57 3.04
C ARG A 112 -11.20 6.93 4.21
N LEU A 113 -12.24 6.14 3.95
CA LEU A 113 -12.99 5.43 5.00
C LEU A 113 -12.13 4.40 5.75
N VAL A 114 -11.23 3.71 5.06
CA VAL A 114 -10.29 2.76 5.67
C VAL A 114 -9.32 3.51 6.59
N ALA A 115 -8.72 4.62 6.12
CA ALA A 115 -7.88 5.46 6.97
C ALA A 115 -8.63 5.96 8.22
N MET A 116 -9.89 6.37 8.09
CA MET A 116 -10.70 6.76 9.24
C MET A 116 -11.01 5.60 10.19
N ALA A 117 -11.18 4.38 9.69
CA ALA A 117 -11.39 3.17 10.49
C ALA A 117 -10.14 2.80 11.28
N VAL A 118 -8.98 2.78 10.61
CA VAL A 118 -7.68 2.56 11.27
C VAL A 118 -7.47 3.61 12.38
N ALA A 119 -7.86 4.87 12.15
CA ALA A 119 -7.76 5.97 13.13
C ALA A 119 -8.62 5.77 14.37
N LYS A 120 -9.70 5.00 14.26
CA LYS A 120 -10.49 4.60 15.42
C LYS A 120 -9.87 3.39 16.13
N PHE A 121 -9.42 2.41 15.36
CA PHE A 121 -8.90 1.14 15.87
C PHE A 121 -7.61 1.34 16.67
N ILE A 122 -6.61 1.99 16.08
CA ILE A 122 -5.27 2.13 16.66
C ILE A 122 -5.21 2.93 17.96
N LYS A 123 -6.22 3.76 18.27
CA LYS A 123 -6.24 4.58 19.50
C LYS A 123 -6.06 3.75 20.77
N LYS A 124 -6.46 2.48 20.73
CA LYS A 124 -6.32 1.53 21.84
C LYS A 124 -4.95 0.84 21.86
N ARG A 125 -4.22 0.85 20.74
CA ARG A 125 -2.94 0.18 20.51
C ARG A 125 -1.76 1.14 20.66
N LYS A 126 -1.30 1.32 21.90
CA LYS A 126 -0.33 2.38 22.29
C LYS A 126 1.06 2.29 21.66
N ASN A 127 1.45 1.12 21.14
CA ASN A 127 2.76 0.91 20.56
C ASN A 127 2.73 0.97 19.02
N ASP A 128 1.55 1.13 18.44
CA ASP A 128 1.39 1.17 16.99
C ASP A 128 1.66 2.57 16.46
N LYS A 129 2.08 2.65 15.20
CA LYS A 129 2.37 3.90 14.50
C LYS A 129 1.61 4.01 13.19
N TRP A 130 1.32 5.25 12.80
CA TRP A 130 0.82 5.62 11.48
C TRP A 130 1.98 5.94 10.55
N LEU A 131 1.83 5.54 9.30
CA LEU A 131 2.77 5.81 8.24
C LEU A 131 2.01 6.42 7.05
N TYR A 132 2.55 7.49 6.48
CA TYR A 132 2.00 8.12 5.29
C TYR A 132 3.12 8.73 4.44
N ILE A 133 3.24 8.30 3.19
CA ILE A 133 4.18 8.89 2.23
C ILE A 133 3.52 10.12 1.58
N GLU A 134 4.07 11.31 1.85
CA GLU A 134 3.66 12.54 1.17
C GLU A 134 4.55 12.80 -0.05
N GLY A 135 4.04 12.43 -1.23
CA GLY A 135 4.81 12.48 -2.47
C GLY A 135 5.23 13.89 -2.91
N ASN A 136 4.61 14.97 -2.43
CA ASN A 136 5.02 16.32 -2.80
C ASN A 136 6.29 16.80 -2.09
N ILE A 137 6.52 16.33 -0.86
CA ILE A 137 7.70 16.68 -0.07
C ILE A 137 8.72 15.54 -0.03
N GLU A 138 8.34 14.39 -0.58
CA GLU A 138 9.18 13.18 -0.64
C GLU A 138 9.56 12.65 0.76
N GLU A 139 8.66 12.79 1.74
CA GLU A 139 8.88 12.37 3.13
C GLU A 139 7.89 11.29 3.56
N LEU A 140 8.38 10.36 4.39
CA LEU A 140 7.53 9.43 5.13
C LEU A 140 7.17 10.07 6.46
N LEU A 141 5.92 10.47 6.61
CA LEU A 141 5.39 11.01 7.84
C LEU A 141 5.02 9.87 8.79
N VAL A 142 5.50 9.96 10.02
CA VAL A 142 5.25 8.98 11.07
C VAL A 142 4.48 9.62 12.20
N TYR A 143 3.41 8.99 12.65
CA TYR A 143 2.65 9.45 13.81
C TYR A 143 2.46 8.34 14.83
N ASP A 144 2.30 8.71 16.10
CA ASP A 144 1.92 7.78 17.14
C ASP A 144 0.44 7.36 17.03
N ASN A 145 -0.01 6.52 17.95
CA ASN A 145 -1.39 6.02 17.99
C ASN A 145 -2.45 7.10 18.30
N LYS A 146 -2.04 8.33 18.63
CA LYS A 146 -2.89 9.50 18.85
C LYS A 146 -2.81 10.53 17.72
N LEU A 147 -2.05 10.24 16.66
CA LEU A 147 -1.76 11.14 15.54
C LEU A 147 -0.87 12.34 15.95
N GLU A 148 -0.04 12.17 16.97
CA GLU A 148 1.04 13.11 17.27
C GLU A 148 2.24 12.74 16.38
N GLU A 149 2.75 13.72 15.61
CA GLU A 149 3.86 13.52 14.69
C GLU A 149 5.13 13.15 15.45
N LEU A 150 5.81 12.13 14.96
CA LEU A 150 7.10 11.68 15.47
C LEU A 150 8.16 12.19 14.50
N GLU A 151 9.10 12.99 15.01
CA GLU A 151 10.24 13.47 14.23
C GLU A 151 11.17 12.28 13.93
N GLU A 152 10.95 11.66 12.77
CA GLU A 152 11.75 10.55 12.25
C GLU A 152 12.29 10.95 10.87
N GLU A 153 13.61 11.08 10.75
CA GLU A 153 14.26 11.29 9.45
C GLU A 153 14.30 9.97 8.68
N ILE A 154 13.28 9.70 7.86
CA ILE A 154 13.20 8.47 7.05
C ILE A 154 13.32 8.81 5.58
N ASP A 155 14.49 8.50 5.02
CA ASP A 155 14.74 8.57 3.58
C ASP A 155 14.38 7.24 2.92
N TYR A 156 13.12 7.13 2.48
CA TYR A 156 12.62 5.96 1.78
C TYR A 156 13.10 5.86 0.31
N GLY A 157 13.81 6.87 -0.20
CA GLY A 157 14.16 7.04 -1.62
C GLY A 157 15.39 6.24 -2.10
N LYS A 158 16.09 5.52 -1.22
CA LYS A 158 17.46 5.04 -1.49
C LYS A 158 17.62 3.74 -2.30
N GLU A 159 16.59 3.16 -2.91
CA GLU A 159 16.75 1.91 -3.67
C GLU A 159 16.15 1.94 -5.07
N GLU A 160 16.91 1.37 -6.01
CA GLU A 160 16.59 1.33 -7.43
C GLU A 160 15.57 0.22 -7.72
N LEU A 161 14.29 0.61 -7.78
CA LEU A 161 13.29 -0.19 -8.50
C LEU A 161 13.63 -0.15 -10.00
N THR A 162 13.67 -1.31 -10.65
CA THR A 162 13.80 -1.34 -12.10
C THR A 162 12.50 -0.85 -12.75
N PHE A 163 12.56 -0.29 -13.96
CA PHE A 163 11.35 0.08 -14.71
C PHE A 163 10.33 -1.06 -14.76
N LYS A 164 10.80 -2.29 -14.98
CA LYS A 164 9.95 -3.49 -15.02
C LYS A 164 9.20 -3.70 -13.70
N GLU A 165 9.83 -3.46 -12.57
CA GLU A 165 9.20 -3.58 -11.25
C GLU A 165 8.21 -2.46 -11.00
N VAL A 166 8.55 -1.21 -11.33
CA VAL A 166 7.63 -0.07 -11.25
C VAL A 166 6.35 -0.35 -12.06
N PHE A 167 6.50 -0.85 -13.29
CA PHE A 167 5.37 -1.24 -14.14
C PHE A 167 4.57 -2.40 -13.53
N ASN A 168 5.22 -3.43 -13.00
CA ASN A 168 4.51 -4.54 -12.35
C ASN A 168 3.73 -4.06 -11.11
N LEU A 169 4.34 -3.25 -10.25
CA LEU A 169 3.72 -2.67 -9.03
C LEU A 169 2.58 -1.69 -9.34
N THR A 170 2.52 -1.17 -10.57
CA THR A 170 1.42 -0.33 -11.06
C THR A 170 0.48 -1.09 -11.99
N GLY A 171 0.63 -2.42 -12.07
CA GLY A 171 -0.34 -3.29 -12.73
C GLY A 171 -0.14 -3.56 -14.22
N PHE A 172 0.96 -3.08 -14.79
CA PHE A 172 1.30 -3.30 -16.18
C PHE A 172 2.12 -4.57 -16.35
N LYS A 173 1.73 -5.40 -17.33
CA LYS A 173 2.55 -6.54 -17.74
C LYS A 173 3.59 -6.05 -18.73
N CYS A 174 4.86 -5.96 -18.30
CA CYS A 174 5.95 -5.75 -19.23
C CYS A 174 6.11 -6.99 -20.13
N ASN A 175 5.77 -6.87 -21.41
CA ASN A 175 6.20 -7.83 -22.40
C ASN A 175 7.68 -7.61 -22.68
N ASP A 176 8.51 -8.63 -22.46
CA ASP A 176 9.94 -8.61 -22.81
C ASP A 176 10.19 -8.48 -24.34
N LYS A 177 9.11 -8.39 -25.15
CA LYS A 177 9.08 -8.13 -26.59
C LYS A 177 8.52 -6.74 -26.92
N LEU A 178 8.99 -5.68 -26.26
CA LEU A 178 8.74 -4.32 -26.75
C LEU A 178 9.61 -4.09 -28.01
N SER A 179 9.07 -4.43 -29.18
CA SER A 179 9.75 -4.28 -30.47
C SER A 179 9.83 -2.84 -30.97
N SER A 180 9.19 -1.88 -30.29
CA SER A 180 9.26 -0.46 -30.66
C SER A 180 8.79 0.42 -29.51
N THR A 181 9.73 1.00 -28.77
CA THR A 181 9.51 2.34 -28.22
C THR A 181 9.64 3.30 -29.39
N ASN A 182 8.53 3.58 -30.08
CA ASN A 182 8.53 4.76 -30.96
C ASN A 182 8.73 5.97 -30.05
N ILE A 183 9.80 6.72 -30.28
CA ILE A 183 9.97 8.03 -29.67
C ILE A 183 8.72 8.84 -30.05
N LEU A 184 8.03 9.36 -29.04
CA LEU A 184 6.96 10.33 -29.23
C LEU A 184 7.61 11.60 -29.80
N ASP A 185 7.71 11.68 -31.12
CA ASP A 185 8.15 12.87 -31.83
C ASP A 185 7.00 13.87 -31.86
N ILE A 186 6.94 14.71 -30.81
CA ILE A 186 5.94 15.76 -30.63
C ILE A 186 6.00 16.80 -31.78
N ASN A 187 7.07 16.79 -32.59
CA ASN A 187 7.20 17.68 -33.74
C ASN A 187 6.49 17.18 -34.99
N ASN A 188 5.98 15.94 -35.03
CA ASN A 188 5.30 15.39 -36.19
C ASN A 188 3.77 15.59 -36.16
N LYS A 189 3.33 16.79 -35.74
CA LYS A 189 2.00 17.29 -36.12
C LYS A 189 2.03 17.64 -37.60
N LYS A 190 1.68 16.69 -38.47
CA LYS A 190 0.99 17.06 -39.70
C LYS A 190 -0.37 17.62 -39.31
N ILE A 191 -0.42 18.93 -39.14
CA ILE A 191 -1.66 19.68 -39.21
C ILE A 191 -2.14 19.50 -40.65
N ASN A 192 -3.07 18.59 -40.87
CA ASN A 192 -3.86 18.59 -42.10
C ASN A 192 -4.87 19.73 -41.92
N ASP A 193 -4.50 20.92 -42.37
CA ASP A 193 -5.43 22.03 -42.52
C ASP A 193 -6.41 21.71 -43.66
N VAL A 194 -7.69 21.97 -43.39
CA VAL A 194 -8.79 22.02 -44.36
C VAL A 194 -8.69 23.28 -45.20
#